data_AF-A2C2S7-F1
#
_entry.id   AF-A2C2S7-F1
#
_cell.length_a   1.000
_cell.length_b   1.000
_cell.length_c   1.000
_cell.angle_alpha   90.00
_cell.angle_beta   90.00
_cell.angle_gamma   90.00
#
_symmetry.space_group_name_H-M   'P 1'
#
loop_
_entity.id
_entity.type
_entity.pdbx_description
1 polymer ?
#
loop_
_entity_poly.entity_id
_entity_poly.type
_entity_poly.pdbx_seq_one_letter_code
_entity_poly.pdbx_strand_id
1 'polypeptide(L)'
;MNNMNSGCLSDFNRCKSIWFLFLTELNWNPNAINPLELVPESFWPEVTDLLIEAQYIGQSRNYYLRESDKYMDYLSKGGRPFKLD
;
A
#
# COMPACT_ATOMS: atom_id res chain seq x y z
N MET A 1 -20.65 10.63 7.02
CA MET A 1 -19.98 9.33 7.22
C MET A 1 -20.50 8.41 6.13
N ASN A 2 -19.70 8.16 5.09
CA ASN A 2 -20.09 7.23 4.03
C ASN A 2 -20.11 5.81 4.62
N ASN A 3 -21.25 5.14 4.52
CA ASN A 3 -21.36 3.71 4.86
C ASN A 3 -20.58 2.92 3.80
N MET A 4 -19.29 2.69 4.04
CA MET A 4 -18.52 1.76 3.22
C MET A 4 -19.13 0.38 3.34
N ASN A 5 -19.48 -0.24 2.21
CA ASN A 5 -19.88 -1.63 2.19
C ASN A 5 -18.71 -2.50 2.69
N SER A 6 -19.01 -3.53 3.49
CA SER A 6 -18.03 -4.45 4.09
C SER A 6 -17.00 -5.00 3.09
N GLY A 7 -17.41 -5.25 1.84
CA GLY A 7 -16.51 -5.69 0.77
C GLY A 7 -15.43 -4.65 0.39
N CYS A 8 -15.82 -3.38 0.23
CA CYS A 8 -14.89 -2.30 -0.09
C CYS A 8 -13.82 -2.11 1.00
N LEU A 9 -14.23 -2.18 2.28
CA LEU A 9 -13.29 -2.09 3.39
C LEU A 9 -12.32 -3.28 3.44
N SER A 10 -12.81 -4.50 3.16
CA SER A 10 -11.98 -5.71 3.08
C SER A 10 -10.94 -5.60 1.98
N ASP A 11 -11.34 -5.18 0.77
CA ASP A 11 -10.43 -5.04 -0.36
C ASP A 11 -9.40 -3.92 -0.13
N PHE A 12 -9.81 -2.80 0.45
CA PHE A 12 -8.89 -1.73 0.85
C PHE A 12 -7.82 -2.24 1.84
N ASN A 13 -8.21 -2.99 2.88
CA ASN A 13 -7.26 -3.56 3.85
C ASN A 13 -6.30 -4.57 3.21
N ARG A 14 -6.78 -5.36 2.25
CA ARG A 14 -5.94 -6.27 1.47
C ARG A 14 -4.91 -5.49 0.64
N CYS A 15 -5.34 -4.45 -0.08
CA CYS A 15 -4.44 -3.60 -0.85
C CYS A 15 -3.39 -2.92 0.04
N LYS A 16 -3.80 -2.37 1.19
CA LYS A 16 -2.88 -1.79 2.18
C LYS A 16 -1.79 -2.78 2.62
N SER A 17 -2.16 -4.03 2.88
CA SER A 17 -1.20 -5.07 3.26
C SER A 17 -0.18 -5.36 2.15
N ILE A 18 -0.66 -5.44 0.91
CA ILE A 18 0.19 -5.61 -0.28
C ILE A 18 1.18 -4.44 -0.42
N TRP A 19 0.76 -3.21 -0.12
CA TRP A 19 1.64 -2.04 -0.15
C TRP A 19 2.80 -2.15 0.85
N PHE A 20 2.57 -2.61 2.08
CA PHE A 20 3.64 -2.81 3.07
C PHE A 20 4.61 -3.94 2.68
N LEU A 21 4.10 -4.99 2.03
CA LEU A 21 4.95 -6.04 1.45
C LEU A 21 5.84 -5.45 0.35
N PHE A 22 5.26 -4.64 -0.55
CA PHE A 22 6.00 -3.91 -1.56
C PHE A 22 7.09 -3.00 -0.96
N LEU A 23 6.80 -2.25 0.11
CA LEU A 23 7.83 -1.43 0.78
C LEU A 23 8.99 -2.26 1.32
N THR A 24 8.70 -3.47 1.80
CA THR A 24 9.74 -4.41 2.27
C THR A 24 10.56 -4.93 1.10
N GLU A 25 9.92 -5.27 -0.02
CA GLU A 25 10.59 -5.70 -1.25
C GLU A 25 11.49 -4.59 -1.82
N LEU A 26 10.97 -3.37 -1.86
CA LEU A 26 11.65 -2.22 -2.42
C LEU A 26 12.99 -1.91 -1.75
N ASN A 27 13.14 -2.28 -0.48
CA ASN A 27 14.37 -2.08 0.27
C ASN A 27 15.55 -2.91 -0.28
N TRP A 28 15.31 -4.12 -0.77
CA TRP A 28 16.35 -4.99 -1.33
C TRP A 28 16.29 -5.12 -2.86
N ASN A 29 15.17 -4.73 -3.48
CA ASN A 29 15.00 -4.62 -4.93
C ASN A 29 14.54 -3.20 -5.31
N PRO A 30 15.46 -2.29 -5.64
CA PRO A 30 15.13 -0.91 -6.03
C PRO A 30 14.32 -0.78 -7.33
N ASN A 31 14.05 -1.89 -8.02
CA ASN A 31 13.22 -1.95 -9.24
C ASN A 31 11.88 -2.65 -9.00
N ALA A 32 11.54 -3.03 -7.77
CA ALA A 32 10.24 -3.64 -7.45
C ALA A 32 9.09 -2.73 -7.91
N ILE A 33 8.11 -3.30 -8.59
CA ILE A 33 6.92 -2.56 -9.07
C ILE A 33 5.88 -2.60 -7.96
N ASN A 34 5.23 -1.47 -7.68
CA ASN A 34 4.10 -1.46 -6.75
C ASN A 34 2.92 -2.19 -7.42
N PRO A 35 2.51 -3.38 -6.94
CA PRO A 35 1.44 -4.14 -7.57
C PRO A 35 0.10 -3.42 -7.55
N LEU A 36 -0.09 -2.43 -6.66
CA LEU A 36 -1.30 -1.62 -6.65
C LEU A 36 -1.38 -0.63 -7.82
N GLU A 37 -0.26 -0.24 -8.43
CA GLU A 37 -0.26 0.57 -9.66
C GLU A 37 -0.76 -0.22 -10.88
N LEU A 38 -0.83 -1.56 -10.77
CA LEU A 38 -1.38 -2.43 -11.80
C LEU A 38 -2.90 -2.63 -11.65
N VAL A 39 -3.51 -2.11 -10.58
CA VAL A 39 -4.96 -2.18 -10.37
C VAL A 39 -5.63 -1.21 -11.35
N PRO A 40 -6.50 -1.68 -12.26
CA PRO A 40 -7.17 -0.80 -13.20
C PRO A 40 -8.15 0.13 -12.46
N GLU A 41 -8.26 1.37 -12.92
CA GLU A 41 -9.18 2.38 -12.33
C GLU A 41 -10.64 1.89 -12.28
N SER A 42 -11.03 1.01 -13.20
CA SER A 42 -12.37 0.43 -13.29
C SER A 42 -12.63 -0.75 -12.34
N PHE A 43 -11.67 -1.16 -11.51
CA PHE A 43 -11.83 -2.31 -10.61
C PHE A 43 -12.99 -2.08 -9.61
N TRP A 44 -12.76 -1.23 -8.61
CA TRP A 44 -13.75 -0.76 -7.64
C TRP A 44 -13.44 0.72 -7.41
N PRO A 45 -14.19 1.65 -8.03
CA PRO A 45 -13.88 3.08 -7.98
C PRO A 45 -13.65 3.59 -6.55
N GLU A 46 -14.49 3.17 -5.60
CA GLU A 46 -14.37 3.56 -4.21
C GLU A 46 -13.08 3.04 -3.54
N VAL A 47 -12.63 1.84 -3.88
CA VAL A 47 -11.35 1.30 -3.36
C VAL A 47 -10.19 2.06 -3.97
N THR A 48 -10.21 2.30 -5.29
CA THR A 48 -9.18 3.08 -6.00
C THR A 48 -9.06 4.49 -5.40
N ASP A 49 -10.19 5.16 -5.19
CA ASP A 49 -10.24 6.50 -4.57
C ASP A 49 -9.61 6.47 -3.17
N LEU A 50 -9.97 5.49 -2.33
CA LEU A 50 -9.37 5.33 -0.99
C LEU A 50 -7.86 5.08 -1.04
N LEU A 51 -7.37 4.30 -2.02
CA LEU A 51 -5.93 4.05 -2.20
C LEU A 51 -5.18 5.31 -2.64
N ILE A 52 -5.79 6.14 -3.48
CA ILE A 52 -5.24 7.45 -3.90
C ILE A 52 -5.23 8.41 -2.71
N GLU A 53 -6.35 8.55 -2.01
CA GLU A 53 -6.49 9.41 -0.83
C GLU A 53 -5.50 9.02 0.28
N ALA A 54 -5.30 7.72 0.50
CA ALA A 54 -4.33 7.19 1.44
C ALA A 54 -2.87 7.19 0.92
N GLN A 55 -2.64 7.68 -0.30
CA GLN A 55 -1.32 7.79 -0.94
C GLN A 55 -0.59 6.45 -1.13
N TYR A 56 -1.34 5.35 -1.27
CA TYR A 56 -0.77 4.03 -1.57
C TYR A 56 -0.44 3.85 -3.05
N ILE A 57 -1.12 4.58 -3.95
CA ILE A 57 -0.87 4.61 -5.40
C ILE A 57 -0.74 6.04 -5.92
N GLY A 58 -0.31 6.18 -7.18
CA GLY A 58 -0.23 7.48 -7.87
C GLY A 58 0.87 8.41 -7.36
N GLN A 59 1.83 7.90 -6.60
CA GLN A 59 2.94 8.68 -6.08
C GLN A 59 4.22 8.45 -6.90
N SER A 60 5.18 9.37 -6.77
CA SER A 60 6.47 9.23 -7.45
C SER A 60 7.30 8.06 -6.91
N ARG A 61 8.21 7.52 -7.71
CA ARG A 61 9.17 6.49 -7.24
C ARG A 61 9.95 6.91 -5.99
N ASN A 62 10.39 8.17 -5.93
CA ASN A 62 11.14 8.70 -4.79
C ASN A 62 10.29 8.75 -3.51
N TYR A 63 8.97 8.96 -3.65
CA TYR A 63 8.06 8.85 -2.51
C TYR A 63 8.10 7.42 -1.96
N TYR A 64 7.95 6.41 -2.82
CA TYR A 64 7.95 5.01 -2.36
C TYR A 64 9.26 4.56 -1.76
N LEU A 65 10.41 4.99 -2.31
CA LEU A 65 11.72 4.71 -1.73
C LEU A 65 11.83 5.28 -0.31
N ARG A 66 11.39 6.53 -0.11
CA ARG A 66 11.39 7.15 1.22
C ARG A 66 10.45 6.45 2.20
N GLU A 67 9.26 6.04 1.76
CA GLU A 67 8.35 5.28 2.63
C GLU A 67 8.89 3.89 2.96
N SER A 68 9.60 3.25 2.02
CA SER A 68 10.33 2.00 2.28
C SER A 68 11.38 2.20 3.37
N ASP A 69 12.23 3.23 3.27
CA ASP A 69 13.24 3.53 4.29
C ASP A 69 12.62 3.75 5.68
N LYS A 70 11.53 4.53 5.76
CA LYS A 70 10.80 4.77 7.02
C LYS A 70 10.22 3.48 7.60
N TYR A 71 9.64 2.63 6.75
CA TYR A 71 9.04 1.39 7.21
C TYR A 71 10.11 0.41 7.72
N MET A 72 11.24 0.32 7.02
CA MET A 72 12.37 -0.51 7.46
C MET A 72 12.99 0.01 8.77
N ASP A 73 13.12 1.33 8.95
CA ASP A 73 13.53 1.94 10.22
C ASP A 73 12.55 1.56 11.35
N TYR A 74 11.24 1.67 11.12
CA TYR A 74 10.21 1.23 12.08
C TYR A 74 10.36 -0.26 12.46
N LEU A 75 10.54 -1.15 11.48
CA LEU A 75 10.74 -2.58 11.73
C LEU A 75 12.02 -2.85 12.53
N SER A 76 13.12 -2.16 12.20
CA SER A 76 14.41 -2.30 12.90
C SER A 76 14.33 -1.94 14.39
N LYS A 77 13.40 -1.06 14.76
CA LYS A 77 13.14 -0.62 16.15
C LYS A 77 12.17 -1.55 16.90
N GLY A 78 11.88 -2.73 16.36
CA GLY A 78 10.96 -3.70 16.95
C GLY A 78 9.50 -3.50 16.54
N GLY A 79 9.25 -2.70 15.49
CA GLY A 79 7.94 -2.56 14.89
C GLY A 79 7.40 -3.91 14.38
N ARG A 80 6.09 -4.09 14.45
CA ARG A 80 5.45 -5.31 13.93
C ARG A 80 5.20 -5.17 12.43
N PRO A 81 5.58 -6.17 11.61
CA PRO A 81 5.24 -6.16 10.20
C PRO A 81 3.73 -6.20 10.02
N PHE A 82 3.23 -5.48 9.03
CA PHE A 82 1.83 -5.55 8.63
C PHE A 82 1.55 -6.95 8.08
N LYS A 83 0.53 -7.62 8.60
CA LYS A 83 0.06 -8.94 8.12
C LYS A 83 -1.38 -8.81 7.66
N LEU A 84 -1.70 -9.51 6.58
CA LEU A 84 -3.07 -9.85 6.23
C LEU A 84 -3.48 -10.95 7.21
N ASP A 85 -4.31 -10.59 8.20
CA ASP A 85 -5.03 -11.58 9.00
C ASP A 85 -6.18 -12.18 8.17
#